data_AF-A0A850NXN2-F1
#
_entry.id   AF-A0A850NXN2-F1
#
_cell.length_a   1.000
_cell.length_b   1.000
_cell.length_c   1.000
_cell.angle_alpha   90.00
_cell.angle_beta   90.00
_cell.angle_gamma   90.00
#
_symmetry.space_group_name_H-M   'P 1'
#
loop_
_entity.id
_entity.type
_entity.pdbx_description
1 polymer ?
#
loop_
_entity_poly.entity_id
_entity_poly.type
_entity_poly.pdbx_seq_one_letter_code
_entity_poly.pdbx_strand_id
1 'polypeptide(L)' 'GAWEQLGVRRADGQRFSRQDVRGALLMPDGPGGDAFLVYHNFNTVRRYNASDYYALGVGLLGSSFA' A
#
# COMPACT_ATOMS: atom_id res chain seq x y z
N GLY A 1 -8.86 -6.58 -11.26
CA GLY A 1 -7.84 -7.43 -10.59
C GLY A 1 -8.39 -8.09 -9.33
N ALA A 2 -7.66 -9.02 -8.70
CA ALA A 2 -8.15 -9.78 -7.54
C ALA A 2 -8.62 -8.88 -6.37
N TRP A 3 -7.93 -7.77 -6.13
CA TRP A 3 -8.32 -6.77 -5.11
C TRP A 3 -9.66 -6.07 -5.40
N GLU A 4 -9.91 -5.71 -6.65
CA GLU A 4 -11.18 -5.06 -7.06
C GLU A 4 -12.36 -6.03 -6.92
N GLN A 5 -12.14 -7.32 -7.17
CA GLN A 5 -13.16 -8.37 -6.95
C GLN A 5 -13.50 -8.54 -5.46
N LEU A 6 -12.56 -8.26 -4.57
CA LEU A 6 -12.77 -8.21 -3.11
C LEU A 6 -13.37 -6.88 -2.64
N GLY A 7 -13.70 -5.96 -3.54
CA GLY A 7 -14.29 -4.67 -3.21
C GLY A 7 -13.30 -3.58 -2.81
N VAL A 8 -11.99 -3.86 -2.87
CA VAL A 8 -10.95 -2.85 -2.61
C VAL A 8 -10.92 -1.86 -3.78
N ARG A 9 -10.92 -0.57 -3.45
CA ARG A 9 -10.90 0.54 -4.42
C ARG A 9 -9.78 1.51 -4.08
N ARG A 10 -9.23 2.17 -5.09
CA ARG A 10 -8.29 3.27 -4.86
C ARG A 10 -9.02 4.47 -4.29
N ALA A 11 -8.32 5.24 -3.45
CA ALA A 11 -8.87 6.46 -2.83
C ALA A 11 -9.27 7.53 -3.87
N ASP A 12 -8.61 7.56 -5.03
CA ASP A 12 -8.91 8.50 -6.13
C ASP A 12 -9.99 7.98 -7.10
N GLY A 13 -10.61 6.82 -6.83
CA GLY A 13 -11.64 6.21 -7.67
C GLY A 13 -11.14 5.64 -9.00
N GLN A 14 -9.85 5.75 -9.31
CA GLN A 14 -9.28 5.16 -10.51
C GLN A 14 -9.06 3.65 -10.35
N ARG A 15 -8.88 2.96 -11.47
CA ARG A 15 -8.50 1.55 -11.47
C ARG A 15 -7.07 1.37 -10.97
N PHE A 16 -6.76 0.18 -10.46
CA PHE A 16 -5.36 -0.17 -10.18
C PHE A 16 -4.58 -0.27 -11.50
N SER A 17 -3.44 0.42 -11.56
CA SER A 17 -2.57 0.47 -12.75
C SER A 17 -1.97 -0.90 -13.08
N ARG A 18 -1.80 -1.77 -12.08
CA ARG A 18 -1.37 -3.16 -12.24
C ARG A 18 -2.33 -4.08 -11.53
N GLN A 19 -2.96 -4.99 -12.28
CA GLN A 19 -4.03 -5.85 -11.76
C GLN A 19 -3.55 -7.24 -11.32
N ASP A 20 -2.31 -7.60 -11.68
CA ASP A 20 -1.67 -8.90 -11.53
C ASP A 20 -0.52 -8.90 -10.51
N VAL A 21 -0.29 -7.78 -9.83
CA VAL A 21 0.77 -7.66 -8.83
C VAL A 21 0.27 -8.19 -7.48
N ARG A 22 1.07 -9.08 -6.88
CA ARG A 22 0.84 -9.53 -5.50
C ARG A 22 1.10 -8.38 -4.53
N GLY A 23 0.12 -8.11 -3.69
CA GLY A 23 0.22 -7.12 -2.62
C GLY A 23 -0.38 -7.65 -1.32
N ALA A 24 -0.43 -6.79 -0.33
CA ALA A 24 -1.16 -7.00 0.92
C ALA A 24 -1.89 -5.71 1.29
N LEU A 25 -3.05 -5.85 1.93
CA LEU A 25 -3.76 -4.72 2.52
C LEU A 25 -3.17 -4.46 3.91
N LEU A 26 -2.65 -3.25 4.12
CA LEU A 26 -2.13 -2.78 5.39
C LEU A 26 -3.08 -1.72 5.95
N MET A 27 -3.49 -1.89 7.20
CA MET A 27 -4.29 -0.93 7.96
C MET A 27 -3.53 -0.60 9.25
N PRO A 28 -2.61 0.38 9.24
CA PRO A 28 -1.73 0.67 10.37
C PRO A 28 -2.51 1.03 11.64
N ASP A 29 -3.62 1.74 11.49
CA ASP A 29 -4.49 2.19 12.59
C ASP A 29 -5.72 1.30 12.80
N GLY A 30 -5.78 0.15 12.09
CA GLY A 30 -6.91 -0.77 12.14
C GLY A 30 -8.16 -0.29 11.38
N PRO A 31 -9.31 -0.95 11.60
CA PRO A 31 -10.55 -0.63 10.91
C PRO A 31 -11.01 0.81 11.13
N GLY A 32 -11.38 1.51 10.05
CA GLY A 32 -11.81 2.91 10.08
C GLY A 32 -10.68 3.93 9.93
N GLY A 33 -9.41 3.49 9.99
CA GLY A 33 -8.25 4.28 9.61
C GLY A 33 -7.92 4.15 8.12
N ASP A 34 -6.77 4.72 7.73
CA ASP A 34 -6.27 4.62 6.36
C ASP A 34 -5.88 3.17 6.01
N ALA A 35 -6.09 2.82 4.74
CA ALA A 35 -5.72 1.52 4.20
C ALA A 35 -4.80 1.68 2.99
N PHE A 36 -3.71 0.93 2.98
CA PHE A 36 -2.70 0.98 1.94
C PHE A 36 -2.57 -0.38 1.28
N LEU A 37 -2.59 -0.42 -0.04
CA LEU A 37 -2.19 -1.60 -0.79
C LEU A 37 -0.67 -1.58 -0.96
N VAL A 38 0.04 -2.41 -0.20
CA VAL A 38 1.50 -2.49 -0.20
C VAL A 38 2.00 -3.65 -1.05
N TYR A 39 3.17 -3.49 -1.66
CA TYR A 39 3.77 -4.49 -2.56
C TYR A 39 5.13 -4.98 -2.04
N HIS A 40 5.82 -5.83 -2.80
CA HIS A 40 7.09 -6.44 -2.40
C HIS A 40 8.15 -5.45 -1.89
N ASN A 41 8.27 -4.29 -2.55
CA ASN A 41 9.18 -3.21 -2.17
C ASN A 41 8.93 -2.66 -0.75
N PHE A 42 7.70 -2.71 -0.24
CA PHE A 42 7.39 -2.33 1.15
C PHE A 42 8.17 -3.20 2.14
N ASN A 43 8.20 -4.52 1.90
CA ASN A 43 8.98 -5.44 2.73
C ASN A 43 10.48 -5.22 2.59
N THR A 44 10.97 -4.75 1.44
CA THR A 44 12.38 -4.36 1.27
C THR A 44 12.74 -3.19 2.17
N VAL A 45 11.88 -2.16 2.28
CA VAL A 45 12.10 -1.04 3.21
C VAL A 45 12.02 -1.52 4.66
N ARG A 46 11.09 -2.43 4.98
CA ARG A 46 10.98 -3.01 6.34
C ARG A 46 12.20 -3.83 6.78
N ARG A 47 12.99 -4.36 5.85
CA ARG A 47 14.27 -5.02 6.18
C ARG A 47 15.30 -4.05 6.73
N TYR A 48 15.23 -2.77 6.33
CA TYR A 48 16.08 -1.73 6.90
C TYR A 48 15.59 -1.30 8.29
N ASN A 49 14.28 -1.10 8.43
CA ASN A 49 13.64 -0.81 9.71
C ASN A 49 12.27 -1.48 9.77
N ALA A 50 12.08 -2.40 10.73
CA ALA A 50 10.89 -3.24 10.87
C ALA A 50 9.65 -2.50 11.43
N SER A 51 9.42 -1.26 10.98
CA SER A 51 8.27 -0.43 11.32
C SER A 51 7.42 -0.16 10.08
N ASP A 52 6.12 -0.41 10.19
CA ASP A 52 5.16 -0.17 9.12
C ASP A 52 5.02 1.34 8.84
N TYR A 53 4.99 2.17 9.89
CA TYR A 53 4.98 3.63 9.75
C TYR A 53 6.24 4.17 9.08
N TYR A 54 7.42 3.59 9.38
CA TYR A 54 8.66 3.97 8.71
C TYR A 54 8.57 3.67 7.21
N ALA A 55 8.16 2.46 6.85
CA ALA A 55 8.06 2.04 5.46
C ALA A 55 6.98 2.84 4.68
N LEU A 56 5.86 3.16 5.33
CA LEU A 56 4.83 4.04 4.77
C LEU A 56 5.38 5.46 4.55
N GLY A 57 6.07 6.03 5.53
CA GLY A 57 6.66 7.36 5.42
C GLY A 57 7.63 7.47 4.23
N VAL A 58 8.52 6.49 4.07
CA VAL A 58 9.44 6.42 2.91
C VAL A 58 8.67 6.35 1.59
N GLY A 59 7.63 5.50 1.50
CA GLY A 59 6.84 5.35 0.29
C GLY A 59 6.02 6.60 -0.08
N LEU A 60 5.40 7.25 0.90
CA LEU A 60 4.62 8.48 0.70
C LEU A 60 5.51 9.65 0.29
N LEU A 61 6.68 9.82 0.94
CA LEU A 61 7.66 10.83 0.55
C LEU A 61 8.12 10.59 -0.89
N GLY A 62 8.51 9.36 -1.25
CA GLY A 62 8.89 9.05 -2.63
C GLY A 62 7.80 9.35 -3.65
N SER A 63 6.54 9.09 -3.30
CA SER A 63 5.38 9.38 -4.17
C SER A 63 5.11 10.87 -4.31
N SER A 64 5.49 11.70 -3.34
CA SER A 64 5.31 13.16 -3.41
C SER A 64 6.25 13.85 -4.43
N PHE A 65 7.32 13.17 -4.84
CA PHE A 65 8.29 13.66 -5.82
C PHE A 65 8.11 13.07 -7.23
N ALA A 66 7.13 12.17 -7.42
CA ALA A 66 6.86 11.48 -8.68
C ALA A 66 5.67 12.12 -9.40
#